data_AF-X1QMU9-F1
#
_entry.id   AF-X1QMU9-F1
#
_cell.length_a   1.000
_cell.length_b   1.000
_cell.length_c   1.000
_cell.angle_alpha   90.00
_cell.angle_beta   90.00
_cell.angle_gamma   90.00
#
_symmetry.space_group_name_H-M   'P 1'
#
loop_
_entity.id
_entity.type
_entity.pdbx_description
1 polymer ?
#
loop_
_entity_poly.entity_id
_entity_poly.type
_entity_poly.pdbx_seq_one_letter_code
_entity_poly.pdbx_strand_id
1 'polypeptide(L)'
;MKKELRNGGEVIIVPDGPRGPDRKIKLGGLKLAQETGAVLVPFTFSTSRKKFLKSWDNFLMFYPFSRIVAVYGEPIYIDPGLKEDELEMERQRIEQLMIQLDEKADRFYD
;
A
#
# COMPACT_ATOMS: atom_id res chain seq x y z
N MET A 1 5.58 6.28 15.97
CA MET A 1 5.74 5.26 14.92
C MET A 1 6.86 4.29 15.22
N LYS A 2 8.16 4.63 15.09
CA LYS A 2 9.26 3.65 15.31
C LYS A 2 9.22 2.91 16.65
N LYS A 3 9.04 3.64 17.76
CA LYS A 3 8.92 3.05 19.11
C LYS A 3 7.71 2.11 19.23
N GLU A 4 6.59 2.50 18.63
CA GLU A 4 5.35 1.72 18.66
C GLU A 4 5.50 0.41 17.89
N LEU A 5 6.06 0.47 16.67
CA LEU A 5 6.35 -0.72 15.87
C LEU A 5 7.32 -1.67 16.58
N ARG A 6 8.36 -1.13 17.24
CA ARG A 6 9.30 -1.94 18.03
C ARG A 6 8.67 -2.61 19.25
N ASN A 7 7.56 -2.08 19.74
CA ASN A 7 6.80 -2.66 20.85
C ASN A 7 5.72 -3.65 20.38
N GLY A 8 5.69 -3.99 19.08
CA GLY A 8 4.68 -4.89 18.49
C GLY A 8 3.39 -4.20 18.07
N GLY A 9 3.38 -2.87 17.99
CA GLY A 9 2.25 -2.12 17.45
C GLY A 9 2.17 -2.20 15.92
N GLU A 10 1.09 -1.64 15.37
CA GLU A 10 0.78 -1.66 13.95
C GLU A 10 0.54 -0.24 13.42
N VAL A 11 0.79 -0.01 12.13
CA VAL A 11 0.52 1.28 11.47
C VAL A 11 0.01 1.06 10.06
N ILE A 12 -0.98 1.85 9.65
CA ILE A 12 -1.44 1.91 8.27
C ILE A 12 -0.80 3.13 7.61
N ILE A 13 -0.17 2.91 6.46
CA ILE A 13 0.46 3.96 5.65
C ILE A 13 -0.24 4.01 4.31
N VAL A 14 -0.68 5.20 3.92
CA VAL A 14 -1.12 5.51 2.57
C VAL A 14 0.14 5.72 1.72
N PRO A 15 0.44 4.85 0.75
CA PRO A 15 1.79 4.70 0.19
C PRO A 15 2.19 5.84 -0.76
N ASP A 16 1.23 6.43 -1.46
CA ASP A 16 1.37 7.57 -2.37
C ASP A 16 1.47 8.91 -1.62
N GLY A 17 0.81 9.02 -0.47
CA GLY A 17 0.89 10.18 0.42
C GLY A 17 0.35 11.48 -0.20
N PRO A 18 0.32 12.61 0.53
CA PRO A 18 -0.59 13.73 0.26
C PRO A 18 -0.35 14.57 -1.02
N ARG A 19 0.67 14.24 -1.84
CA ARG A 19 1.15 15.10 -2.94
C ARG A 19 1.39 14.36 -4.26
N GLY A 20 0.82 13.16 -4.44
CA GLY A 20 0.83 12.44 -5.72
C GLY A 20 1.98 11.46 -5.92
N PRO A 21 2.09 10.94 -7.17
CA PRO A 21 1.00 10.60 -8.09
C PRO A 21 0.22 9.36 -7.62
N ASP A 22 -0.97 9.12 -8.17
CA ASP A 22 -1.71 7.86 -7.97
C ASP A 22 -0.79 6.64 -8.23
N ARG A 23 -0.91 5.62 -7.37
CA ARG A 23 -0.15 4.35 -7.42
C ARG A 23 1.38 4.50 -7.42
N LYS A 24 1.92 5.56 -6.80
CA LYS A 24 3.37 5.75 -6.66
C LYS A 24 3.83 5.68 -5.22
N ILE A 25 4.41 4.54 -4.83
CA ILE A 25 4.84 4.30 -3.45
C ILE A 25 6.04 5.18 -3.10
N LYS A 26 6.01 5.80 -1.92
CA LYS A 26 7.16 6.52 -1.34
C LYS A 26 8.06 5.60 -0.49
N LEU A 27 9.36 5.90 -0.48
CA LEU A 27 10.35 5.16 0.30
C LEU A 27 10.13 5.17 1.82
N GLY A 28 9.35 6.13 2.36
CA GLY A 28 9.20 6.32 3.80
C GLY A 28 8.69 5.08 4.54
N GLY A 29 7.75 4.33 3.95
CA GLY A 29 7.23 3.08 4.52
C GLY A 29 8.29 1.98 4.54
N LEU A 30 9.07 1.84 3.46
CA LEU A 30 10.16 0.85 3.37
C LEU A 30 11.28 1.18 4.35
N LYS A 31 11.70 2.45 4.45
CA LYS A 31 12.71 2.88 5.43
C LYS A 31 12.24 2.62 6.86
N LEU A 32 10.96 2.87 7.15
CA LEU A 32 10.40 2.57 8.46
C LEU A 32 10.46 1.06 8.77
N ALA A 33 10.08 0.21 7.82
CA ALA A 33 10.20 -1.23 7.95
C ALA A 33 11.66 -1.68 8.15
N GLN A 34 12.58 -1.18 7.32
CA GLN A 34 14.01 -1.45 7.40
C GLN A 34 14.61 -1.14 8.78
N GLU A 35 14.28 0.01 9.36
CA GLU A 35 14.84 0.47 10.64
C GLU A 35 14.18 -0.16 11.88
N THR A 36 12.98 -0.72 11.72
CA THR A 36 12.21 -1.29 12.84
C THR A 36 12.12 -2.80 12.81
N GLY A 37 12.43 -3.44 11.67
CA GLY A 37 12.18 -4.86 11.42
C GLY A 37 10.70 -5.17 11.20
N ALA A 38 9.84 -4.16 11.02
CA ALA A 38 8.42 -4.36 10.78
C ALA A 38 8.18 -5.00 9.41
N VAL A 39 7.16 -5.85 9.34
CA VAL A 39 6.75 -6.53 8.12
C VAL A 39 5.75 -5.63 7.37
N LEU A 40 5.98 -5.43 6.08
CA LEU A 40 5.03 -4.72 5.22
C LEU A 40 3.95 -5.69 4.76
N VAL A 41 2.69 -5.36 4.96
CA VAL A 41 1.55 -6.15 4.48
C VAL A 41 0.79 -5.32 3.45
N PRO A 42 0.91 -5.60 2.14
CA PRO A 42 0.14 -4.92 1.12
C PRO A 42 -1.35 -5.12 1.35
N PHE A 43 -2.11 -4.04 1.29
CA PHE A 43 -3.55 -4.05 1.51
C PHE A 43 -4.22 -3.14 0.48
N THR A 44 -5.33 -3.61 -0.09
CA THR A 44 -6.20 -2.80 -0.93
C THR A 44 -7.65 -3.26 -0.80
N PHE A 45 -8.57 -2.49 -1.36
CA PHE A 45 -9.98 -2.83 -1.39
C PHE A 45 -10.64 -2.35 -2.68
N SER A 46 -11.74 -2.99 -3.03
CA SER A 46 -12.64 -2.53 -4.09
C SER A 46 -14.08 -2.67 -3.66
N THR A 47 -15.00 -2.09 -4.43
CA THR A 47 -16.41 -2.07 -4.07
C THR A 47 -17.31 -2.33 -5.28
N SER A 48 -18.50 -2.90 -5.02
CA SER A 48 -19.46 -3.28 -6.06
C SER A 48 -20.07 -2.08 -6.81
N ARG A 49 -20.11 -0.90 -6.18
CA ARG A 49 -20.57 0.36 -6.80
C ARG A 49 -19.65 1.48 -6.35
N LYS A 50 -18.83 1.95 -7.29
CA LYS A 50 -17.80 2.98 -7.06
C LYS A 50 -17.85 4.07 -8.11
N LYS A 51 -17.33 5.23 -7.73
CA LYS A 51 -16.99 6.33 -8.61
C LYS A 51 -15.59 6.82 -8.26
N PHE A 52 -14.75 6.97 -9.27
CA PHE A 52 -13.47 7.62 -9.11
C PHE A 52 -13.63 9.13 -9.25
N LEU A 53 -13.08 9.88 -8.30
CA LEU A 53 -13.04 11.34 -8.36
C LEU A 53 -11.92 11.79 -9.29
N LYS A 54 -12.13 12.93 -9.97
CA LYS A 54 -11.08 13.58 -10.78
C LYS A 54 -10.13 14.39 -9.88
N SER A 55 -9.51 13.70 -8.93
CA SER A 55 -8.49 14.23 -8.02
C SER A 55 -7.11 13.67 -8.38
N TRP A 56 -6.05 14.23 -7.80
CA TRP A 56 -4.66 13.85 -8.10
C TRP A 56 -4.35 12.39 -7.75
N ASP A 57 -5.10 11.82 -6.81
CA ASP A 57 -5.02 10.46 -6.26
C ASP A 57 -6.06 9.50 -6.86
N ASN A 58 -6.89 9.98 -7.81
CA ASN A 58 -7.97 9.18 -8.38
C ASN A 58 -8.86 8.52 -7.29
N PHE A 59 -9.28 9.30 -6.29
CA PHE A 59 -9.92 8.77 -5.07
C PHE A 59 -11.15 7.91 -5.35
N LEU A 60 -11.18 6.68 -4.80
CA LEU A 60 -12.31 5.76 -4.91
C LEU A 60 -13.39 6.12 -3.89
N MET A 61 -14.52 6.64 -4.38
CA MET A 61 -15.73 6.87 -3.58
C MET A 61 -16.73 5.74 -3.81
N PHE A 62 -17.13 5.06 -2.74
CA PHE A 62 -18.15 4.01 -2.80
C PHE A 62 -19.53 4.56 -2.43
N TYR A 63 -20.59 4.04 -3.06
CA TYR A 63 -21.96 4.44 -2.77
C TYR A 63 -22.48 3.75 -1.48
N PRO A 64 -23.47 4.34 -0.78
CA PRO A 64 -24.14 3.65 0.32
C PRO A 64 -24.66 2.27 -0.07
N PHE A 65 -24.61 1.31 0.86
CA PHE A 65 -25.01 -0.09 0.65
C PHE A 65 -24.22 -0.83 -0.43
N SER A 66 -22.97 -0.43 -0.68
CA SER A 66 -22.06 -1.18 -1.56
C SER A 66 -21.39 -2.32 -0.79
N ARG A 67 -21.12 -3.43 -1.48
CA ARG A 67 -20.30 -4.50 -0.94
C ARG A 67 -18.83 -4.14 -1.12
N ILE A 68 -18.01 -4.43 -0.14
CA ILE A 68 -16.56 -4.16 -0.15
C ILE A 68 -15.83 -5.50 -0.14
N VAL A 69 -14.83 -5.63 -0.99
CA VAL A 69 -13.82 -6.70 -0.90
C VAL A 69 -12.53 -6.07 -0.42
N ALA A 70 -11.93 -6.66 0.61
CA ALA A 70 -10.60 -6.30 1.08
C ALA A 70 -9.65 -7.43 0.67
N VAL A 71 -8.50 -7.08 0.11
CA VAL A 71 -7.51 -8.03 -0.36
C VAL A 71 -6.18 -7.70 0.30
N TYR A 72 -5.61 -8.70 0.95
CA TYR A 72 -4.27 -8.65 1.52
C TYR A 72 -3.30 -9.36 0.57
N GLY A 73 -2.14 -8.77 0.37
CA GLY A 73 -1.00 -9.39 -0.30
C GLY A 73 -0.17 -10.21 0.68
N GLU A 74 0.80 -10.94 0.13
CA GLU A 74 1.77 -11.68 0.93
C GLU A 74 2.63 -10.71 1.78
N PRO A 75 2.99 -11.08 3.03
CA PRO A 75 3.89 -10.27 3.85
C PRO A 75 5.27 -10.10 3.21
N ILE A 76 5.79 -8.87 3.27
CA ILE A 76 7.07 -8.47 2.66
C ILE A 76 8.04 -8.05 3.76
N TYR A 77 9.19 -8.72 3.80
CA TYR A 77 10.27 -8.43 4.74
C TYR A 77 11.31 -7.55 4.05
N ILE A 78 11.61 -6.40 4.65
CA ILE A 78 12.66 -5.50 4.16
C ILE A 78 13.96 -5.84 4.88
N ASP A 79 14.98 -6.21 4.12
CA ASP A 79 16.30 -6.52 4.67
C ASP A 79 16.97 -5.22 5.20
N PRO A 80 17.39 -5.17 6.48
CA PRO A 80 18.08 -4.02 7.06
C PRO A 80 19.40 -3.69 6.36
N GLY A 81 19.99 -4.62 5.60
CA GLY A 81 21.24 -4.44 4.86
C GLY A 81 21.11 -3.82 3.47
N LEU A 82 19.90 -3.60 2.96
CA LEU A 82 19.70 -3.01 1.62
C LEU A 82 20.28 -1.60 1.52
N LYS A 83 21.10 -1.37 0.50
CA LYS A 83 21.59 -0.05 0.11
C LYS A 83 20.48 0.77 -0.55
N GLU A 84 20.69 2.07 -0.70
CA GLU A 84 19.66 2.98 -1.24
C GLU A 84 19.17 2.56 -2.63
N ASP A 85 20.06 2.15 -3.54
CA ASP A 85 19.68 1.69 -4.88
C ASP A 85 18.87 0.39 -4.83
N GLU A 86 19.22 -0.53 -3.92
CA GLU A 86 18.50 -1.80 -3.72
C GLU A 86 17.12 -1.56 -3.09
N LEU A 87 17.03 -0.61 -2.17
CA LEU A 87 15.79 -0.19 -1.55
C LEU A 87 14.85 0.46 -2.57
N GLU A 88 15.37 1.23 -3.52
CA GLU A 88 14.58 1.79 -4.62
C GLU A 88 14.09 0.70 -5.59
N MET A 89 14.91 -0.31 -5.88
CA MET A 89 14.46 -1.48 -6.65
C MET A 89 13.33 -2.22 -5.93
N GLU A 90 13.46 -2.42 -4.61
CA GLU A 90 12.42 -3.07 -3.81
C GLU A 90 11.15 -2.22 -3.75
N ARG A 91 11.28 -0.89 -3.66
CA ARG A 91 10.14 0.03 -3.74
C ARG A 91 9.37 -0.13 -5.06
N GLN A 92 10.07 -0.23 -6.18
CA GLN A 92 9.45 -0.44 -7.50
C GLN A 92 8.76 -1.80 -7.57
N ARG A 93 9.37 -2.85 -7.03
CA ARG A 93 8.75 -4.18 -6.94
C ARG A 93 7.45 -4.14 -6.13
N ILE A 94 7.47 -3.53 -4.94
CA ILE A 94 6.28 -3.41 -4.08
C ILE A 94 5.19 -2.58 -4.75
N GLU A 95 5.57 -1.52 -5.48
CA GLU A 95 4.62 -0.72 -6.27
C GLU A 95 3.88 -1.58 -7.30
N GLN A 96 4.60 -2.42 -8.05
CA GLN A 96 3.97 -3.34 -9.00
C GLN A 96 3.07 -4.37 -8.32
N LEU A 97 3.48 -4.91 -7.17
CA LEU A 97 2.65 -5.84 -6.39
C LEU A 97 1.35 -5.19 -5.92
N MET A 98 1.40 -3.95 -5.45
CA MET A 98 0.19 -3.23 -5.04
C MET A 98 -0.73 -2.95 -6.22
N ILE A 99 -0.20 -2.54 -7.38
CA ILE A 99 -1.00 -2.34 -8.60
C ILE A 99 -1.71 -3.65 -9.01
N GLN A 100 -1.01 -4.79 -8.98
CA GLN A 100 -1.60 -6.10 -9.28
C GLN A 100 -2.69 -6.48 -8.26
N LEU A 101 -2.49 -6.12 -6.99
CA LEU A 101 -3.46 -6.34 -5.93
C LEU A 101 -4.73 -5.51 -6.15
N ASP A 102 -4.59 -4.24 -6.54
CA ASP A 102 -5.71 -3.36 -6.89
C ASP A 102 -6.54 -3.95 -8.02
N GLU A 103 -5.89 -4.39 -9.10
CA GLU A 103 -6.58 -5.03 -10.22
C GLU A 103 -7.32 -6.31 -9.80
N LYS A 104 -6.73 -7.11 -8.90
CA LYS A 104 -7.37 -8.31 -8.37
C LYS A 104 -8.61 -7.96 -7.55
N ALA A 105 -8.54 -6.90 -6.73
CA ALA A 105 -9.68 -6.43 -5.97
C ALA A 105 -10.79 -5.89 -6.88
N ASP A 106 -10.42 -5.14 -7.92
CA ASP A 106 -11.36 -4.60 -8.90
C ASP A 106 -12.10 -5.71 -9.67
N ARG A 107 -11.39 -6.74 -10.14
CA ARG A 107 -11.97 -7.90 -10.84
C ARG A 107 -12.92 -8.75 -10.00
N PHE A 108 -12.97 -8.57 -8.68
CA PHE A 108 -13.89 -9.31 -7.83
C PHE A 108 -15.37 -8.94 -8.06
N TYR A 109 -15.63 -7.74 -8.57
CA TYR A 109 -16.98 -7.23 -8.84
C TYR A 109 -17.29 -7.05 -10.34
N ASP A 110 -16.40 -7.51 -11.21
CA ASP A 110 -16.63 -7.54 -12.67
C ASP A 110 -17.65 -8.63 -13.05
#